data_AF-A0A968M863-F1
#
_entry.id   AF-A0A968M863-F1
#
_cell.length_a   1.000
_cell.length_b   1.000
_cell.length_c   1.000
_cell.angle_alpha   90.00
_cell.angle_beta   90.00
_cell.angle_gamma   90.00
#
_symmetry.space_group_name_H-M   'P 1'
#
loop_
_entity.id
_entity.type
_entity.pdbx_description
1 polymer ?
#
loop_
_entity_poly.entity_id
_entity_poly.type
_entity_poly.pdbx_seq_one_letter_code
_entity_poly.pdbx_strand_id
1 'polypeptide(L)'
;MTHLEDIKQHIELLCIERNLESDEVMKAIEVAIAAAYRKEFGDREKAYEAKFDEETGKYSIFQTWTVVDLAKEVDEEGNPLEELRNPGKEIDIVEARLSNPEIMTGEIIREELVVDDEVNFGRIASQVAKQVLFQTINNARHSKILNQFKDRVGDIVTVEIDFFRKGGYLVKIGQTIGFINRDNLLPIDKFKPGQMVRALIVDINEDERGNSRVVLSRTHIDFVKAIIAKEVPEVATGIVQIDKLVREPGSRSKLLVSVKEGENIDPVGTILGRKMFDLLI
;
A
#
# COMPACT_ATOMS: atom_id res chain seq x y z
N MET A 1 23.45 -2.36 -20.91
CA MET A 1 24.22 -1.48 -20.02
C MET A 1 23.42 -0.27 -19.49
N THR A 2 22.19 0.02 -19.94
CA THR A 2 21.44 1.25 -19.56
C THR A 2 20.29 1.05 -18.56
N HIS A 3 20.20 -0.07 -17.85
CA HIS A 3 19.04 -0.33 -16.96
C HIS A 3 19.31 -0.22 -15.46
N LEU A 4 20.58 -0.07 -15.04
CA LEU A 4 20.96 -0.01 -13.63
C LEU A 4 21.23 1.41 -13.11
N GLU A 5 21.70 2.34 -13.96
CA GLU A 5 21.81 3.77 -13.59
C GLU A 5 20.43 4.38 -13.26
N ASP A 6 19.38 3.93 -13.96
CA ASP A 6 17.99 4.28 -13.63
C ASP A 6 17.62 3.86 -12.19
N ILE A 7 18.13 2.74 -11.70
CA ILE A 7 17.76 2.19 -10.38
C ILE A 7 18.29 3.09 -9.27
N LYS A 8 19.54 3.57 -9.37
CA LYS A 8 20.14 4.47 -8.37
C LYS A 8 19.34 5.77 -8.19
N GLN A 9 18.99 6.44 -9.30
CA GLN A 9 18.20 7.67 -9.24
C GLN A 9 16.81 7.44 -8.62
N HIS A 10 16.19 6.28 -8.87
CA HIS A 10 14.90 5.94 -8.28
C HIS A 10 15.01 5.57 -6.79
N ILE A 11 16.11 4.97 -6.35
CA ILE A 11 16.39 4.72 -4.93
C ILE A 11 16.59 6.06 -4.19
N GLU A 12 17.37 6.99 -4.75
CA GLU A 12 17.57 8.32 -4.16
C GLU A 12 16.24 9.09 -4.02
N LEU A 13 15.39 9.08 -5.05
CA LEU A 13 14.05 9.66 -5.00
C LEU A 13 13.17 9.03 -3.90
N LEU A 14 13.28 7.71 -3.71
CA LEU A 14 12.57 6.96 -2.67
C LEU A 14 12.98 7.40 -1.26
N CYS A 15 14.28 7.46 -1.01
CA CYS A 15 14.84 7.83 0.29
C CYS A 15 14.40 9.26 0.67
N ILE A 16 14.43 10.19 -0.29
CA ILE A 16 14.01 11.59 -0.08
C ILE A 16 12.50 11.71 0.17
N GLU A 17 11.65 11.04 -0.61
CA GLU A 17 10.19 11.17 -0.47
C GLU A 17 9.66 10.59 0.85
N ARG A 18 10.42 9.70 1.50
CA ARG A 18 9.91 8.85 2.56
C ARG A 18 10.70 8.82 3.84
N ASN A 19 11.87 9.44 3.88
CA ASN A 19 12.76 9.29 5.03
C ASN A 19 12.99 7.81 5.34
N LEU A 20 13.04 6.98 4.29
CA LEU A 20 13.40 5.57 4.35
C LEU A 20 14.91 5.49 4.22
N GLU A 21 15.51 4.65 5.04
CA GLU A 21 16.93 4.37 4.97
C GLU A 21 17.22 3.54 3.71
N SER A 22 18.30 3.88 2.99
CA SER A 22 18.70 3.15 1.76
C SER A 22 18.82 1.65 2.04
N ASP A 23 19.33 1.30 3.23
CA ASP A 23 19.51 -0.07 3.70
C ASP A 23 18.24 -0.94 3.66
N GLU A 24 17.06 -0.39 3.97
CA GLU A 24 15.82 -1.16 3.96
C GLU A 24 15.40 -1.52 2.53
N VAL A 25 15.57 -0.58 1.60
CA VAL A 25 15.28 -0.79 0.18
C VAL A 25 16.26 -1.79 -0.42
N MET A 26 17.53 -1.69 -0.06
CA MET A 26 18.59 -2.58 -0.53
C MET A 26 18.35 -4.02 -0.08
N LYS A 27 18.04 -4.23 1.20
CA LYS A 27 17.67 -5.57 1.72
C LYS A 27 16.47 -6.16 1.00
N ALA A 28 15.46 -5.35 0.67
CA ALA A 28 14.29 -5.83 -0.08
C ALA A 28 14.66 -6.28 -1.50
N ILE A 29 15.55 -5.55 -2.18
CA ILE A 29 16.06 -5.91 -3.51
C ILE A 29 16.88 -7.20 -3.44
N GLU A 30 17.78 -7.33 -2.45
CA GLU A 30 18.61 -8.52 -2.23
C GLU A 30 17.75 -9.78 -2.03
N VAL A 31 16.76 -9.72 -1.14
CA VAL A 31 15.84 -10.84 -0.90
C VAL A 31 15.10 -11.25 -2.19
N ALA A 32 14.69 -10.28 -2.99
CA ALA A 32 13.97 -10.55 -4.23
C ALA A 32 14.88 -11.15 -5.32
N ILE A 33 16.11 -10.66 -5.46
CA ILE A 33 17.10 -11.23 -6.39
C ILE A 33 17.42 -12.68 -5.99
N ALA A 34 17.62 -12.95 -4.70
CA ALA A 34 17.83 -14.32 -4.21
C ALA A 34 16.64 -15.24 -4.50
N ALA A 35 15.41 -14.74 -4.32
CA ALA A 35 14.19 -15.47 -4.65
C ALA A 35 14.06 -15.74 -6.16
N ALA A 36 14.48 -14.80 -7.01
CA ALA A 36 14.50 -14.97 -8.45
C ALA A 36 15.54 -16.02 -8.89
N TYR A 37 16.73 -15.99 -8.30
CA TYR A 37 17.77 -17.00 -8.54
C TYR A 37 17.27 -18.40 -8.22
N ARG A 38 16.69 -18.58 -7.03
CA ARG A 38 16.10 -19.86 -6.57
C ARG A 38 15.03 -20.41 -7.53
N LYS A 39 14.33 -19.53 -8.25
CA LYS A 39 13.23 -19.92 -9.14
C LYS A 39 13.73 -20.35 -10.52
N GLU A 40 14.74 -19.65 -11.05
CA GLU A 40 15.20 -19.80 -12.44
C GLU A 40 16.40 -20.75 -12.57
N PHE A 41 17.31 -20.76 -11.59
CA PHE A 41 18.60 -21.48 -11.67
C PHE A 41 18.89 -22.36 -10.46
N GLY A 42 18.44 -21.94 -9.28
CA GLY A 42 18.71 -22.64 -8.02
C GLY A 42 17.80 -23.84 -7.75
N ASP A 43 18.17 -24.62 -6.74
CA ASP A 43 17.34 -25.69 -6.21
C ASP A 43 16.33 -25.13 -5.20
N ARG A 44 15.08 -25.57 -5.25
CA ARG A 44 14.03 -25.06 -4.35
C ARG A 44 14.27 -25.44 -2.89
N GLU A 45 15.00 -26.52 -2.67
CA GLU A 45 15.34 -27.04 -1.34
C GLU A 45 16.52 -26.29 -0.71
N LYS A 46 17.29 -25.53 -1.49
CA LYS A 46 18.45 -24.76 -1.01
C LYS A 46 18.08 -23.34 -0.59
N ALA A 47 18.87 -22.78 0.33
CA ALA A 47 18.76 -21.38 0.73
C ALA A 47 19.80 -20.54 -0.04
N TYR A 48 19.35 -19.37 -0.48
CA TYR A 48 20.17 -18.43 -1.24
C TYR A 48 20.05 -17.04 -0.64
N GLU A 49 21.14 -16.30 -0.63
CA GLU A 49 21.22 -14.90 -0.26
C GLU A 49 21.86 -14.13 -1.43
N ALA A 50 21.43 -12.91 -1.67
CA ALA A 50 22.04 -12.05 -2.68
C ALA A 50 22.61 -10.82 -2.00
N LYS A 51 23.71 -10.29 -2.54
CA LYS A 51 24.18 -8.95 -2.24
C LYS A 51 24.08 -8.09 -3.47
N PHE A 52 23.64 -6.86 -3.31
CA PHE A 52 23.50 -5.90 -4.40
C PHE A 52 24.24 -4.62 -4.07
N ASP A 53 25.10 -4.17 -4.98
CA ASP A 53 25.86 -2.94 -4.85
C ASP A 53 25.17 -1.81 -5.64
N GLU A 54 24.77 -0.74 -4.96
CA GLU A 54 24.00 0.38 -5.54
C GLU A 54 24.82 1.26 -6.50
N GLU A 55 26.14 1.35 -6.32
CA GLU A 55 26.99 2.23 -7.12
C GLU A 55 27.42 1.57 -8.41
N THR A 56 27.79 0.29 -8.33
CA THR A 56 28.30 -0.48 -9.45
C THR A 56 27.21 -1.30 -10.14
N GLY A 57 26.06 -1.51 -9.49
CA GLY A 57 24.98 -2.35 -9.99
C GLY A 57 25.35 -3.83 -10.06
N LYS A 58 26.46 -4.24 -9.43
CA LYS A 58 26.90 -5.64 -9.38
C LYS A 58 26.09 -6.39 -8.33
N TYR A 59 25.90 -7.67 -8.57
CA TYR A 59 25.26 -8.58 -7.63
C TYR A 59 26.14 -9.81 -7.42
N SER A 60 26.10 -10.36 -6.21
CA SER A 60 26.70 -11.66 -5.86
C SER A 60 25.62 -12.55 -5.25
N ILE A 61 25.62 -13.83 -5.62
CA ILE A 61 24.71 -14.82 -5.06
C ILE A 61 25.52 -15.75 -4.15
N PHE A 62 24.98 -16.03 -2.98
CA PHE A 62 25.55 -16.93 -2.00
C PHE A 62 24.58 -18.07 -1.75
N GLN A 63 25.08 -19.31 -1.72
CA GLN A 63 24.35 -20.40 -1.09
C GLN A 63 24.56 -20.31 0.43
N THR A 64 23.49 -20.44 1.19
CA THR A 64 23.54 -20.37 2.65
C THR A 64 23.18 -21.70 3.29
N TRP A 65 23.91 -22.04 4.36
CA TRP A 65 23.58 -23.15 5.25
C TRP A 65 23.58 -22.67 6.69
N THR A 66 22.59 -23.11 7.45
CA THR A 66 22.52 -22.90 8.90
C THR A 66 23.26 -24.04 9.59
N VAL A 67 24.18 -23.73 10.49
CA VAL A 67 24.89 -24.74 11.27
C VAL A 67 23.97 -25.27 12.35
N VAL A 68 23.66 -26.56 12.33
CA VAL A 68 22.81 -27.23 13.31
C VAL A 68 23.64 -28.28 14.07
N ASP A 69 23.33 -28.49 15.34
CA ASP A 69 23.90 -29.57 16.15
C ASP A 69 22.96 -30.77 16.08
N LEU A 70 23.15 -31.64 15.09
CA LEU A 70 22.28 -32.80 14.90
C LEU A 70 22.31 -33.76 16.08
N ALA A 71 23.37 -33.72 16.91
CA ALA A 71 23.48 -34.55 18.11
C ALA A 71 22.56 -34.11 19.25
N LYS A 72 21.99 -32.89 19.21
CA LYS A 72 21.07 -32.37 20.23
C LYS A 72 19.61 -32.39 19.82
N GLU A 73 19.30 -32.56 18.54
CA GLU A 73 17.94 -32.73 18.04
C GLU A 73 17.54 -34.21 18.12
N VAL A 74 17.13 -34.62 19.31
CA VAL A 74 16.60 -35.95 19.62
C VAL A 74 15.12 -35.88 19.97
N ASP A 75 14.35 -36.89 19.56
CA ASP A 75 12.95 -37.05 19.96
C ASP A 75 12.82 -37.35 21.47
N GLU A 76 11.59 -37.45 21.99
CA GLU A 76 11.33 -37.81 23.40
C GLU A 76 11.91 -39.19 23.79
N GLU A 77 12.32 -40.00 22.79
CA GLU A 77 12.83 -41.35 22.91
C GLU A 77 14.37 -41.43 22.73
N GLY A 78 15.04 -40.29 22.46
CA GLY A 78 16.48 -40.19 22.34
C GLY A 78 17.04 -40.56 20.96
N ASN A 79 16.19 -40.74 19.94
CA ASN A 79 16.63 -41.02 18.57
C ASN A 79 16.94 -39.70 17.83
N PRO A 80 17.98 -39.66 16.99
CA PRO A 80 18.26 -38.50 16.14
C PRO A 80 17.05 -38.20 15.25
N LEU A 81 16.57 -36.95 15.26
CA LEU A 81 15.49 -36.49 14.39
C LEU A 81 16.00 -36.31 12.94
N GLU A 82 16.41 -37.40 12.29
CA GLU A 82 16.85 -37.39 10.88
C GLU A 82 15.73 -36.91 9.93
N GLU A 83 14.46 -37.08 10.30
CA GLU A 83 13.30 -36.69 9.50
C GLU A 83 13.11 -35.16 9.38
N LEU A 84 13.74 -34.36 10.25
CA LEU A 84 13.68 -32.89 10.20
C LEU A 84 14.81 -32.26 9.37
N ARG A 85 15.83 -33.04 8.99
CA ARG A 85 17.02 -32.54 8.32
C ARG A 85 16.68 -31.99 6.94
N ASN A 86 16.98 -30.72 6.70
CA ASN A 86 16.95 -30.12 5.37
C ASN A 86 18.37 -30.05 4.80
N PRO A 87 18.86 -31.09 4.09
CA PRO A 87 20.24 -31.11 3.58
C PRO A 87 20.56 -29.97 2.59
N GLY A 88 19.54 -29.32 2.03
CA GLY A 88 19.71 -28.12 1.21
C GLY A 88 19.98 -26.83 2.00
N LYS A 89 19.64 -26.77 3.29
CA LYS A 89 19.66 -25.53 4.11
C LYS A 89 20.45 -25.66 5.41
N GLU A 90 20.76 -26.88 5.83
CA GLU A 90 21.39 -27.17 7.12
C GLU A 90 22.68 -27.95 6.89
N ILE A 91 23.69 -27.63 7.68
CA ILE A 91 24.96 -28.36 7.73
C ILE A 91 25.23 -28.74 9.18
N ASP A 92 25.76 -29.94 9.38
CA ASP A 92 26.12 -30.39 10.73
C ASP A 92 27.34 -29.61 11.24
N ILE A 93 27.39 -29.37 12.55
CA ILE A 93 28.52 -28.69 13.18
C ILE A 93 29.86 -29.40 12.91
N VAL A 94 29.86 -30.73 12.78
CA VAL A 94 31.09 -31.48 12.50
C VAL A 94 31.61 -31.18 11.10
N GLU A 95 30.72 -31.16 10.10
CA GLU A 95 31.07 -30.80 8.72
C GLU A 95 31.43 -29.32 8.59
N ALA A 96 30.66 -28.43 9.23
CA ALA A 96 30.93 -26.99 9.26
C ALA A 96 32.32 -26.66 9.82
N ARG A 97 32.74 -27.38 10.87
CA ARG A 97 34.06 -27.20 11.51
C ARG A 97 35.23 -27.67 10.67
N LEU A 98 35.02 -28.51 9.64
CA LEU A 98 36.08 -28.86 8.70
C LEU A 98 36.53 -27.66 7.88
N SER A 99 35.59 -26.78 7.53
CA SER A 99 35.85 -25.56 6.77
C SER A 99 36.24 -24.38 7.66
N ASN A 100 35.60 -24.23 8.82
CA ASN A 100 35.91 -23.17 9.78
C ASN A 100 35.88 -23.68 11.24
N PRO A 101 37.04 -23.87 11.90
CA PRO A 101 37.12 -24.49 13.23
C PRO A 101 36.41 -23.73 14.36
N GLU A 102 36.24 -22.41 14.22
CA GLU A 102 35.62 -21.55 15.24
C GLU A 102 34.10 -21.42 15.12
N ILE A 103 33.49 -22.08 14.13
CA ILE A 103 32.07 -21.92 13.83
C ILE A 103 31.17 -22.49 14.95
N MET A 104 30.12 -21.75 15.26
CA MET A 104 29.15 -22.10 16.31
C MET A 104 27.81 -22.55 15.73
N THR A 105 27.07 -23.31 16.53
CA THR A 105 25.69 -23.73 16.22
C THR A 105 24.79 -22.50 16.10
N GLY A 106 24.03 -22.41 15.00
CA GLY A 106 23.16 -21.29 14.67
C GLY A 106 23.80 -20.23 13.76
N GLU A 107 25.10 -20.34 13.45
CA GLU A 107 25.74 -19.46 12.46
C GLU A 107 25.37 -19.85 11.02
N ILE A 108 25.49 -18.89 10.10
CA ILE A 108 25.19 -19.08 8.68
C ILE A 108 26.50 -19.12 7.89
N ILE A 109 26.76 -20.24 7.22
CA ILE A 109 27.83 -20.37 6.23
C ILE A 109 27.33 -19.81 4.91
N ARG A 110 28.18 -19.01 4.24
CA ARG A 110 27.93 -18.45 2.91
C ARG A 110 29.01 -18.91 1.97
N GLU A 111 28.61 -19.56 0.87
CA GLU A 111 29.51 -19.87 -0.24
C GLU A 111 29.07 -19.07 -1.47
N GLU A 112 29.99 -18.32 -2.07
CA GLU A 112 29.71 -17.54 -3.28
C GLU A 112 29.56 -18.47 -4.48
N LEU A 113 28.44 -18.34 -5.20
CA LEU A 113 28.15 -19.12 -6.39
C LEU A 113 28.58 -18.34 -7.63
N VAL A 114 29.28 -19.03 -8.52
CA VAL A 114 29.50 -18.53 -9.88
C VAL A 114 28.24 -18.80 -10.69
N VAL A 115 27.67 -17.76 -11.28
CA VAL A 115 26.47 -17.88 -12.12
C VAL A 115 26.93 -18.15 -13.55
N ASP A 116 26.68 -19.35 -14.07
CA ASP A 116 27.15 -19.75 -15.42
C ASP A 116 26.61 -18.85 -16.55
N ASP A 117 25.40 -18.29 -16.38
CA ASP A 117 24.76 -17.36 -17.33
C ASP A 117 24.57 -15.97 -16.70
N GLU A 118 25.68 -15.31 -16.35
CA GLU A 118 25.71 -13.98 -15.73
C GLU A 118 24.92 -12.93 -16.52
N VAL A 119 24.92 -13.03 -17.86
CA VAL A 119 24.28 -12.06 -18.74
C VAL A 119 22.76 -12.18 -18.65
N ASN A 120 22.22 -13.39 -18.72
CA ASN A 120 20.78 -13.60 -18.65
C ASN A 120 20.26 -13.37 -17.24
N PHE A 121 20.96 -13.89 -16.23
CA PHE A 121 20.57 -13.68 -14.84
C PHE A 121 20.69 -12.20 -14.44
N GLY A 122 21.69 -11.48 -14.94
CA GLY A 122 21.82 -10.03 -14.69
C GLY A 122 20.64 -9.22 -15.25
N ARG A 123 20.08 -9.64 -16.40
CA ARG A 123 18.85 -9.05 -16.93
C ARG A 123 17.65 -9.35 -16.02
N ILE A 124 17.51 -10.57 -15.53
CA ILE A 124 16.44 -10.99 -14.62
C ILE A 124 16.55 -10.21 -13.30
N ALA A 125 17.74 -10.16 -12.70
CA ALA A 125 18.02 -9.43 -11.48
C ALA A 125 17.66 -7.94 -11.61
N SER A 126 18.02 -7.30 -12.73
CA SER A 126 17.64 -5.91 -13.01
C SER A 126 16.12 -5.71 -13.11
N GLN A 127 15.41 -6.63 -13.78
CA GLN A 127 13.95 -6.57 -13.88
C GLN A 127 13.26 -6.75 -12.52
N VAL A 128 13.74 -7.70 -11.73
CA VAL A 128 13.22 -8.00 -10.40
C VAL A 128 13.49 -6.83 -9.45
N ALA A 129 14.71 -6.29 -9.43
CA ALA A 129 15.06 -5.11 -8.65
C ALA A 129 14.14 -3.92 -8.98
N LYS A 130 13.91 -3.65 -10.29
CA LYS A 130 13.00 -2.59 -10.72
C LYS A 130 11.56 -2.82 -10.26
N GLN A 131 11.09 -4.07 -10.31
CA GLN A 131 9.74 -4.41 -9.86
C GLN A 131 9.58 -4.22 -8.34
N VAL A 132 10.56 -4.68 -7.56
CA VAL A 132 10.56 -4.53 -6.09
C VAL A 132 10.61 -3.06 -5.72
N LEU A 133 11.49 -2.29 -6.38
CA LEU A 133 11.58 -0.85 -6.19
C LEU A 133 10.23 -0.17 -6.46
N PHE A 134 9.57 -0.52 -7.57
CA PHE A 134 8.25 0.01 -7.91
C PHE A 134 7.18 -0.37 -6.88
N GLN A 135 7.21 -1.60 -6.36
CA GLN A 135 6.31 -2.05 -5.29
C GLN A 135 6.56 -1.30 -3.99
N THR A 136 7.81 -1.12 -3.58
CA THR A 136 8.17 -0.35 -2.39
C THR A 136 7.73 1.11 -2.50
N ILE A 137 7.93 1.75 -3.65
CA ILE A 137 7.40 3.10 -3.95
C ILE A 137 5.90 3.16 -3.75
N ASN A 138 5.18 2.19 -4.32
CA ASN A 138 3.72 2.17 -4.29
C ASN A 138 3.18 1.88 -2.89
N ASN A 139 3.75 0.91 -2.17
CA ASN A 139 3.38 0.59 -0.79
C ASN A 139 3.61 1.79 0.14
N ALA A 140 4.72 2.51 -0.08
CA ALA A 140 4.95 3.76 0.60
C ALA A 140 3.83 4.75 0.24
N ARG A 141 3.60 5.06 -1.04
CA ARG A 141 2.48 5.91 -1.51
C ARG A 141 1.17 5.57 -0.84
N HIS A 142 0.81 4.29 -0.82
CA HIS A 142 -0.38 3.81 -0.15
C HIS A 142 -0.43 4.19 1.32
N SER A 143 0.61 3.84 2.09
CA SER A 143 0.65 4.04 3.53
C SER A 143 0.49 5.52 3.91
N LYS A 144 1.03 6.45 3.10
CA LYS A 144 0.85 7.89 3.33
C LYS A 144 -0.58 8.35 3.07
N ILE A 145 -1.19 7.87 1.98
CA ILE A 145 -2.59 8.18 1.65
C ILE A 145 -3.50 7.61 2.74
N LEU A 146 -3.26 6.38 3.16
CA LEU A 146 -4.03 5.72 4.21
C LEU A 146 -3.93 6.50 5.52
N ASN A 147 -2.72 6.84 5.97
CA ASN A 147 -2.54 7.65 7.19
C ASN A 147 -3.19 9.04 7.09
N GLN A 148 -3.22 9.65 5.90
CA GLN A 148 -3.80 10.98 5.72
C GLN A 148 -5.34 10.97 5.65
N PHE A 149 -5.94 9.92 5.08
CA PHE A 149 -7.36 9.90 4.74
C PHE A 149 -8.19 8.87 5.49
N LYS A 150 -7.59 7.94 6.23
CA LYS A 150 -8.30 6.91 7.02
C LYS A 150 -9.30 7.51 8.00
N ASP A 151 -8.89 8.54 8.73
CA ASP A 151 -9.75 9.21 9.72
C ASP A 151 -10.73 10.21 9.08
N ARG A 152 -10.60 10.43 7.77
CA ARG A 152 -11.41 11.37 6.98
C ARG A 152 -12.38 10.66 6.04
N VAL A 153 -12.50 9.34 6.16
CA VAL A 153 -13.54 8.59 5.44
C VAL A 153 -14.90 9.06 5.95
N GLY A 154 -15.79 9.46 5.03
CA GLY A 154 -17.05 10.12 5.34
C GLY A 154 -17.00 11.66 5.34
N ASP A 155 -15.82 12.26 5.17
CA ASP A 155 -15.70 13.71 5.00
C ASP A 155 -15.90 14.16 3.55
N ILE A 156 -16.27 15.42 3.39
CA ILE A 156 -16.30 16.08 2.08
C ILE A 156 -15.04 16.87 1.83
N VAL A 157 -14.46 16.58 0.68
CA VAL A 157 -13.29 17.27 0.14
C VAL A 157 -13.64 17.99 -1.16
N THR A 158 -12.97 19.13 -1.36
CA THR A 158 -12.96 19.81 -2.66
C THR A 158 -11.80 19.25 -3.46
N VAL A 159 -12.08 18.81 -4.68
CA VAL A 159 -11.12 18.16 -5.57
C VAL A 159 -11.12 18.86 -6.92
N GLU A 160 -9.98 18.88 -7.59
CA GLU A 160 -9.85 19.41 -8.93
C GLU A 160 -10.00 18.30 -9.96
N ILE A 161 -10.87 18.48 -10.95
CA ILE A 161 -11.04 17.50 -12.03
C ILE A 161 -9.82 17.54 -12.96
N ASP A 162 -9.17 16.40 -13.17
CA ASP A 162 -8.03 16.31 -14.08
C ASP A 162 -8.53 15.92 -15.48
N PHE A 163 -8.90 14.66 -15.69
CA PHE A 163 -9.45 14.18 -16.96
C PHE A 163 -10.40 12.99 -16.76
N PHE A 164 -11.22 12.75 -17.78
CA PHE A 164 -12.13 11.60 -17.82
C PHE A 164 -11.41 10.38 -18.41
N ARG A 165 -11.42 9.24 -17.72
CA ARG A 165 -10.79 7.99 -18.19
C ARG A 165 -11.53 6.76 -17.69
N LYS A 166 -11.67 5.74 -18.55
CA LYS A 166 -12.17 4.39 -18.20
C LYS A 166 -13.42 4.40 -17.31
N GLY A 167 -14.42 5.21 -17.67
CA GLY A 167 -15.70 5.21 -16.94
C GLY A 167 -15.69 6.01 -15.63
N GLY A 168 -14.83 7.02 -15.48
CA GLY A 168 -14.88 7.94 -14.34
C GLY A 168 -13.98 9.16 -14.53
N TYR A 169 -13.97 10.05 -13.55
CA TYR A 169 -13.07 11.19 -13.50
C TYR A 169 -11.89 10.91 -12.57
N LEU A 170 -10.69 11.14 -13.09
CA LEU A 170 -9.50 11.27 -12.26
C LEU A 170 -9.49 12.69 -11.67
N VAL A 171 -9.20 12.81 -10.38
CA VAL A 171 -9.21 14.09 -9.68
C VAL A 171 -7.95 14.27 -8.84
N LYS A 172 -7.59 15.51 -8.57
CA LYS A 172 -6.46 15.86 -7.70
C LYS A 172 -6.98 16.37 -6.35
N ILE A 173 -6.42 15.83 -5.28
CA ILE A 173 -6.71 16.17 -3.89
C ILE A 173 -5.40 16.63 -3.24
N GLY A 174 -5.06 17.91 -3.42
CA GLY A 174 -3.74 18.41 -3.03
C GLY A 174 -2.63 17.69 -3.80
N GLN A 175 -1.81 16.90 -3.10
CA GLN A 175 -0.73 16.08 -3.68
C GLN A 175 -1.17 14.65 -4.05
N THR A 176 -2.38 14.24 -3.69
CA THR A 176 -2.89 12.87 -3.88
C THR A 176 -3.84 12.80 -5.08
N ILE A 177 -3.92 11.63 -5.71
CA ILE A 177 -4.85 11.35 -6.80
C ILE A 177 -6.09 10.65 -6.24
N GLY A 178 -7.26 11.15 -6.61
CA GLY A 178 -8.55 10.53 -6.34
C GLY A 178 -9.23 10.06 -7.62
N PHE A 179 -10.29 9.28 -7.46
CA PHE A 179 -11.09 8.80 -8.57
C PHE A 179 -12.57 8.80 -8.22
N ILE A 180 -13.39 9.39 -9.11
CA ILE A 180 -14.85 9.33 -9.03
C ILE A 180 -15.32 8.39 -10.14
N ASN A 181 -15.82 7.22 -9.76
CA ASN A 181 -16.40 6.27 -10.70
C ASN A 181 -17.71 6.82 -11.29
N ARG A 182 -18.10 6.38 -12.49
CA ARG A 182 -19.35 6.80 -13.14
C ARG A 182 -20.58 6.50 -12.30
N ASP A 183 -20.61 5.37 -11.60
CA ASP A 183 -21.72 5.02 -10.69
C ASP A 183 -21.79 5.93 -9.45
N ASN A 184 -20.68 6.60 -9.16
CA ASN A 184 -20.52 7.56 -8.07
C ASN A 184 -20.75 9.02 -8.51
N LEU A 185 -21.05 9.26 -9.79
CA LEU A 185 -21.44 10.57 -10.33
C LEU A 185 -22.95 10.73 -10.34
N LEU A 186 -23.43 11.95 -10.16
CA LEU A 186 -24.82 12.26 -10.38
C LEU A 186 -25.12 12.23 -11.89
N PRO A 187 -26.36 11.87 -12.31
CA PRO A 187 -26.72 11.83 -13.74
C PRO A 187 -26.48 13.16 -14.49
N ILE A 188 -26.52 14.28 -13.78
CA ILE A 188 -26.30 15.63 -14.33
C ILE A 188 -24.82 16.07 -14.31
N ASP A 189 -23.96 15.34 -13.61
CA ASP A 189 -22.55 15.71 -13.44
C ASP A 189 -21.80 15.56 -14.77
N LYS A 190 -21.47 16.70 -15.39
CA LYS A 190 -20.55 16.80 -16.53
C LYS A 190 -19.50 17.85 -16.19
N PHE A 191 -18.32 17.39 -15.81
CA PHE A 191 -17.24 18.28 -15.40
C PHE A 191 -16.22 18.49 -16.50
N LYS A 192 -15.60 19.68 -16.48
CA LYS A 192 -14.46 20.04 -17.34
C LYS A 192 -13.15 19.90 -16.55
N PRO A 193 -12.03 19.58 -17.23
CA PRO A 193 -10.70 19.68 -16.63
C PRO A 193 -10.46 21.04 -15.95
N GLY A 194 -9.82 21.03 -14.78
CA GLY A 194 -9.54 22.20 -13.94
C GLY A 194 -10.72 22.66 -13.07
N GLN A 195 -11.91 22.05 -13.20
CA GLN A 195 -13.06 22.43 -12.40
C GLN A 195 -12.92 21.90 -10.96
N MET A 196 -13.23 22.75 -9.98
CA MET A 196 -13.31 22.35 -8.57
C MET A 196 -14.68 21.76 -8.25
N VAL A 197 -14.70 20.58 -7.64
CA VAL A 197 -15.92 19.82 -7.33
C VAL A 197 -15.83 19.29 -5.91
N ARG A 198 -16.95 19.32 -5.16
CA ARG A 198 -17.04 18.67 -3.84
C ARG A 198 -17.41 17.19 -4.00
N ALA A 199 -16.74 16.30 -3.28
CA ALA A 199 -17.07 14.88 -3.24
C ALA A 199 -16.84 14.29 -1.84
N LEU A 200 -17.59 13.24 -1.51
CA LEU A 200 -17.41 12.45 -0.29
C LEU A 200 -16.25 11.47 -0.47
N ILE A 201 -15.40 11.33 0.54
CA ILE A 201 -14.45 10.22 0.63
C ILE A 201 -15.23 8.97 1.09
N VAL A 202 -15.32 7.96 0.23
CA VAL A 202 -16.02 6.72 0.56
C VAL A 202 -15.04 5.66 1.03
N ASP A 203 -13.92 5.53 0.32
CA ASP A 203 -12.96 4.46 0.57
C ASP A 203 -11.58 4.82 -0.01
N ILE A 204 -10.57 4.03 0.34
CA ILE A 204 -9.22 4.10 -0.22
C ILE A 204 -8.95 2.74 -0.85
N ASN A 205 -8.83 2.71 -2.18
CA ASN A 205 -8.65 1.46 -2.90
C ASN A 205 -7.29 1.41 -3.60
N GLU A 206 -6.74 0.22 -3.73
CA GLU A 206 -5.56 -0.09 -4.52
C GLU A 206 -5.98 -0.63 -5.89
N ASP A 207 -5.46 -0.02 -6.96
CA ASP A 207 -5.62 -0.59 -8.31
C ASP A 207 -4.72 -1.84 -8.48
N GLU A 208 -4.99 -2.67 -9.48
CA GLU A 208 -4.21 -3.88 -9.83
C GLU A 208 -2.72 -3.60 -10.05
N ARG A 209 -2.36 -2.33 -10.28
CA ARG A 209 -0.98 -1.85 -10.46
C ARG A 209 -0.32 -1.35 -9.17
N GLY A 210 -0.97 -1.52 -8.01
CA GLY A 210 -0.50 -1.04 -6.71
C GLY A 210 -0.66 0.47 -6.49
N ASN A 211 -1.36 1.18 -7.39
CA ASN A 211 -1.59 2.61 -7.22
C ASN A 211 -2.80 2.84 -6.32
N SER A 212 -2.56 3.30 -5.10
CA SER A 212 -3.62 3.68 -4.19
C SER A 212 -4.25 5.00 -4.59
N ARG A 213 -5.58 5.02 -4.59
CA ARG A 213 -6.37 6.21 -4.92
C ARG A 213 -7.52 6.34 -3.95
N VAL A 214 -7.85 7.58 -3.64
CA VAL A 214 -9.03 7.88 -2.83
C VAL A 214 -10.27 7.72 -3.71
N VAL A 215 -11.17 6.83 -3.31
CA VAL A 215 -12.45 6.62 -3.98
C VAL A 215 -13.43 7.66 -3.47
N LEU A 216 -13.97 8.42 -4.41
CA LEU A 216 -14.85 9.54 -4.13
C LEU A 216 -16.25 9.27 -4.68
N SER A 217 -17.26 9.80 -3.99
CA SER A 217 -18.66 9.72 -4.41
C SER A 217 -19.44 10.99 -4.19
N ARG A 218 -20.38 11.24 -5.12
CA ARG A 218 -21.39 12.30 -5.03
C ARG A 218 -22.80 11.72 -4.95
N THR A 219 -22.95 10.42 -5.16
CA THR A 219 -24.23 9.70 -5.07
C THR A 219 -24.50 9.18 -3.66
N HIS A 220 -23.46 8.88 -2.88
CA HIS A 220 -23.57 8.28 -1.54
C HIS A 220 -24.50 9.07 -0.60
N ILE A 221 -25.18 8.37 0.31
CA ILE A 221 -26.14 8.97 1.25
C ILE A 221 -25.47 10.00 2.15
N ASP A 222 -24.28 9.66 2.67
CA ASP A 222 -23.56 10.52 3.60
C ASP A 222 -22.99 11.79 2.95
N PHE A 223 -22.99 11.88 1.61
CA PHE A 223 -22.63 13.12 0.93
C PHE A 223 -23.56 14.26 1.35
N VAL A 224 -24.87 14.02 1.50
CA VAL A 224 -25.79 15.07 1.96
C VAL A 224 -25.55 15.40 3.42
N LYS A 225 -25.39 14.39 4.28
CA LYS A 225 -25.15 14.60 5.71
C LYS A 225 -23.90 15.43 5.94
N ALA A 226 -22.81 15.10 5.25
CA ALA A 226 -21.55 15.81 5.36
C ALA A 226 -21.61 17.22 4.75
N ILE A 227 -22.42 17.47 3.71
CA ILE A 227 -22.67 18.85 3.23
C ILE A 227 -23.37 19.64 4.32
N ILE A 228 -24.46 19.10 4.88
CA ILE A 228 -25.26 19.79 5.88
C ILE A 228 -24.41 20.08 7.12
N ALA A 229 -23.67 19.09 7.62
CA ALA A 229 -22.79 19.28 8.77
C ALA A 229 -21.73 20.37 8.53
N LYS A 230 -21.25 20.54 7.29
CA LYS A 230 -20.27 21.57 6.95
C LYS A 230 -20.88 22.98 6.85
N GLU A 231 -22.13 23.09 6.42
CA GLU A 231 -22.81 24.38 6.24
C GLU A 231 -23.60 24.81 7.50
N VAL A 232 -24.02 23.85 8.34
CA VAL A 232 -24.88 24.06 9.52
C VAL A 232 -24.13 23.63 10.80
N PRO A 233 -23.58 24.59 11.58
CA PRO A 233 -22.81 24.29 12.78
C PRO A 233 -23.56 23.48 13.84
N GLU A 234 -24.87 23.67 13.97
CA GLU A 234 -25.72 22.97 14.94
C GLU A 234 -25.83 21.47 14.64
N VAL A 235 -25.70 21.09 13.36
CA VAL A 235 -25.61 19.68 12.96
C VAL A 235 -24.21 19.13 13.23
N ALA A 236 -23.15 19.94 13.04
CA ALA A 236 -21.78 19.54 13.35
C ALA A 236 -21.55 19.32 14.86
N THR A 237 -22.16 20.14 15.72
CA THR A 237 -22.08 20.02 17.19
C THR A 237 -23.02 18.94 17.76
N GLY A 238 -23.92 18.41 16.92
CA GLY A 238 -24.89 17.38 17.32
C GLY A 238 -26.08 17.91 18.13
N ILE A 239 -26.31 19.23 18.11
CA ILE A 239 -27.51 19.86 18.68
C ILE A 239 -28.74 19.48 17.85
N VAL A 240 -28.59 19.51 16.52
CA VAL A 240 -29.58 19.00 15.58
C VAL A 240 -29.07 17.68 15.00
N GLN A 241 -29.86 16.62 15.14
CA GLN A 241 -29.50 15.26 14.72
C GLN A 241 -30.30 14.86 13.49
N ILE A 242 -29.64 14.15 12.55
CA ILE A 242 -30.30 13.59 11.36
C ILE A 242 -30.62 12.12 11.67
N ASP A 243 -31.86 11.86 12.11
CA ASP A 243 -32.32 10.52 12.51
C ASP A 243 -32.42 9.57 11.31
N LYS A 244 -32.89 10.10 10.17
CA LYS A 244 -33.06 9.30 8.95
C LYS A 244 -32.81 10.15 7.72
N LEU A 245 -32.12 9.56 6.75
CA LEU A 245 -31.89 10.16 5.44
C LEU A 245 -32.22 9.12 4.37
N VAL A 246 -33.07 9.52 3.41
CA VAL A 246 -33.34 8.76 2.19
C VAL A 246 -32.97 9.63 1.00
N ARG A 247 -32.22 9.07 0.05
CA ARG A 247 -31.70 9.82 -1.10
C ARG A 247 -31.90 9.04 -2.39
N GLU A 248 -32.46 9.72 -3.37
CA GLU A 248 -32.46 9.34 -4.78
C GLU A 248 -31.46 10.28 -5.49
N PRO A 249 -30.22 9.82 -5.75
CA PRO A 249 -29.15 10.68 -6.25
C PRO A 249 -29.53 11.40 -7.54
N GLY A 250 -29.46 12.74 -7.53
CA GLY A 250 -29.79 13.57 -8.68
C GLY A 250 -31.27 13.92 -8.83
N SER A 251 -32.14 13.43 -7.95
CA SER A 251 -33.57 13.75 -7.94
C SER A 251 -33.99 14.42 -6.63
N ARG A 252 -34.04 13.67 -5.52
CA ARG A 252 -34.57 14.15 -4.24
C ARG A 252 -33.85 13.55 -3.04
N SER A 253 -33.84 14.26 -1.93
CA SER A 253 -33.36 13.75 -0.63
C SER A 253 -34.36 14.16 0.46
N LYS A 254 -34.80 13.20 1.27
CA LYS A 254 -35.70 13.41 2.40
C LYS A 254 -34.96 13.17 3.70
N LEU A 255 -35.10 14.10 4.64
CA LEU A 255 -34.41 14.07 5.93
C LEU A 255 -35.44 14.10 7.06
N LEU A 256 -35.23 13.25 8.07
CA LEU A 256 -35.87 13.33 9.37
C LEU A 256 -34.84 13.88 10.34
N VAL A 257 -35.21 14.95 11.04
CA VAL A 257 -34.31 15.69 11.93
C VAL A 257 -34.98 15.91 13.28
N SER A 258 -34.18 15.81 14.33
CA SER A 258 -34.59 16.02 15.71
C SER A 258 -33.59 16.93 16.41
N VAL A 259 -33.96 17.42 17.58
CA VAL A 259 -33.10 18.23 18.43
C VAL A 259 -32.74 17.42 19.66
N LYS A 260 -31.51 17.60 20.14
CA LYS A 260 -31.05 17.00 21.38
C LYS A 260 -31.94 17.44 22.55
N GLU A 261 -32.21 16.51 23.45
CA GLU A 261 -33.04 16.76 24.63
C GLU A 261 -32.51 17.93 25.47
N GLY A 262 -33.39 18.89 25.77
CA GLY A 262 -33.07 20.10 26.55
C GLY A 262 -32.76 21.36 25.73
N GLU A 263 -32.59 21.24 24.42
CA GLU A 263 -32.34 22.38 23.53
C GLU A 263 -33.65 22.89 22.91
N ASN A 264 -33.86 24.21 22.89
CA ASN A 264 -35.09 24.84 22.39
C ASN A 264 -34.83 25.56 21.05
N ILE A 265 -34.56 24.77 20.01
CA ILE A 265 -34.23 25.23 18.66
C ILE A 265 -35.17 24.55 17.66
N ASP A 266 -35.54 25.23 16.58
CA ASP A 266 -36.28 24.60 15.48
C ASP A 266 -35.32 23.85 14.55
N PRO A 267 -35.35 22.51 14.48
CA PRO A 267 -34.39 21.74 13.67
C PRO A 267 -34.53 22.00 12.17
N VAL A 268 -35.76 22.23 11.70
CA VAL A 268 -36.03 22.46 10.27
C VAL A 268 -35.60 23.87 9.89
N GLY A 269 -35.99 24.86 10.69
CA GLY A 269 -35.59 26.25 10.50
C GLY A 269 -34.06 26.45 10.50
N THR A 270 -33.36 25.74 11.38
CA THR A 270 -31.89 25.79 11.47
C THR A 270 -31.20 25.26 10.21
N ILE A 271 -31.67 24.15 9.64
CA ILE A 271 -31.05 23.58 8.43
C ILE A 271 -31.36 24.40 7.18
N LEU A 272 -32.56 24.97 7.07
CA LEU A 272 -32.96 25.76 5.89
C LEU A 272 -32.38 27.18 5.92
N GLY A 273 -32.14 27.73 7.10
CA GLY A 273 -31.69 29.11 7.28
C GLY A 273 -32.72 30.15 6.84
N ARG A 274 -32.31 31.43 6.79
CA ARG A 274 -33.21 32.58 6.54
C ARG A 274 -33.70 32.72 5.08
N LYS A 275 -33.24 31.87 4.16
CA LYS A 275 -33.71 31.85 2.76
C LYS A 275 -34.36 30.49 2.53
N MET A 276 -35.70 30.46 2.48
CA MET A 276 -36.46 29.29 2.06
C MET A 276 -35.92 28.75 0.74
N PHE A 277 -35.18 27.65 0.80
CA PHE A 277 -35.02 26.74 -0.32
C PHE A 277 -36.16 25.73 -0.22
N ASP A 278 -36.87 25.50 -1.33
CA ASP A 278 -37.98 24.56 -1.44
C ASP A 278 -37.54 23.13 -1.10
N LEU A 279 -37.62 22.76 0.18
CA LEU A 279 -37.67 21.38 0.63
C LEU A 279 -39.13 21.02 0.89
N LEU A 280 -39.72 20.28 -0.04
CA LEU A 280 -40.99 19.59 0.19
C LEU A 280 -40.75 18.45 1.19
N ILE A 281 -41.23 18.64 2.41
CA ILE A 281 -41.30 17.64 3.49
C ILE A 281 -42.21 16.48 3.04
#